data_AF-A0A7C3UTI8-F1
#
_entry.id   AF-A0A7C3UTI8-F1
#
_cell.length_a   1.000
_cell.length_b   1.000
_cell.length_c   1.000
_cell.angle_alpha   90.00
_cell.angle_beta   90.00
_cell.angle_gamma   90.00
#
_symmetry.space_group_name_H-M   'P 1'
#
loop_
_entity.id
_entity.type
_entity.pdbx_description
1 polymer ?
#
loop_
_entity_poly.entity_id
_entity_poly.type
_entity_poly.pdbx_seq_one_letter_code
_entity_poly.pdbx_strand_id
1 'polypeptide(L)' 'MVKKDRERSAETRRTRSGGKGRAKVKFEIYGEEMIEKEVKQSGNSGRIYLPPEWIGKHVKIIRID' A
#
# COMPACT_ATOMS: atom_id res chain seq x y z
N MET A 1 -34.52 1.81 -45.68
CA MET A 1 -35.84 1.60 -45.03
C MET A 1 -35.77 0.29 -44.23
N VAL A 2 -35.25 0.37 -42.99
CA VAL A 2 -35.95 0.12 -41.70
C VAL A 2 -36.03 -1.36 -41.29
N LYS A 3 -35.15 -1.78 -40.36
CA LYS A 3 -35.42 -2.49 -39.07
C LYS A 3 -34.15 -2.32 -38.22
N LYS A 4 -33.99 -1.25 -37.43
CA LYS A 4 -34.61 -0.96 -36.12
C LYS A 4 -34.36 -2.09 -35.12
N ASP A 5 -33.39 -1.82 -34.25
CA ASP A 5 -33.32 -2.11 -32.81
C ASP A 5 -34.08 -3.32 -32.29
N ARG A 6 -33.38 -4.15 -31.48
CA ARG A 6 -33.85 -4.71 -30.19
C ARG A 6 -33.40 -6.16 -30.00
N GLU A 7 -32.23 -6.31 -29.39
CA GLU A 7 -32.00 -7.33 -28.37
C GLU A 7 -31.00 -6.78 -27.36
N ARG A 8 -31.59 -5.95 -26.50
CA ARG A 8 -31.04 -5.52 -25.22
C ARG A 8 -31.02 -6.73 -24.29
N SER A 9 -30.02 -6.76 -23.42
CA SER A 9 -30.05 -7.39 -22.09
C SER A 9 -30.24 -8.91 -22.01
N ALA A 10 -29.15 -9.66 -21.87
CA ALA A 10 -28.99 -10.67 -20.80
C ALA A 10 -27.67 -11.44 -20.91
N GLU A 11 -26.52 -10.82 -20.65
CA GLU A 11 -25.42 -11.56 -19.99
C GLU A 11 -24.63 -10.67 -19.04
N THR A 12 -25.38 -9.92 -18.22
CA THR A 12 -24.91 -9.55 -16.90
C THR A 12 -25.06 -10.78 -16.01
N ARG A 13 -23.96 -11.48 -15.71
CA ARG A 13 -23.62 -12.10 -14.41
C ARG A 13 -22.62 -13.24 -14.61
N ARG A 14 -21.34 -12.97 -14.34
CA ARG A 14 -20.28 -13.86 -13.81
C ARG A 14 -18.98 -13.06 -13.96
N THR A 15 -18.26 -12.61 -12.96
CA THR A 15 -18.28 -12.71 -11.50
C THR A 15 -17.57 -11.43 -11.04
N ARG A 16 -18.17 -10.63 -10.15
CA ARG A 16 -17.45 -9.56 -9.45
C ARG A 16 -16.46 -10.23 -8.48
N SER A 17 -15.28 -10.60 -8.95
CA SER A 17 -14.19 -11.04 -8.09
C SER A 17 -13.60 -9.81 -7.41
N GLY A 18 -14.01 -9.61 -6.15
CA GLY A 18 -13.56 -8.52 -5.31
C GLY A 18 -12.05 -8.55 -5.09
N GLY A 19 -11.37 -7.56 -5.62
CA GLY A 19 -10.21 -6.97 -4.98
C GLY A 19 -10.51 -5.49 -4.87
N LYS A 20 -11.01 -5.03 -3.70
CA LYS A 20 -10.89 -3.61 -3.38
C LYS A 20 -9.39 -3.33 -3.43
N GLY A 21 -8.91 -2.72 -4.51
CA GLY A 21 -7.55 -2.21 -4.56
C GLY A 21 -7.39 -1.40 -3.27
N ARG A 22 -6.43 -1.81 -2.42
CA ARG A 22 -6.16 -1.10 -1.18
C ARG A 22 -6.10 0.38 -1.55
N ALA A 23 -7.02 1.17 -1.00
CA ALA A 23 -7.00 2.61 -1.27
C ALA A 23 -5.59 3.08 -0.96
N LYS A 24 -4.92 3.71 -1.93
CA LYS A 24 -3.57 4.20 -1.71
C LYS A 24 -3.65 5.22 -0.59
N VAL A 25 -3.01 4.93 0.54
CA VAL A 25 -2.95 5.85 1.67
C VAL A 25 -1.74 6.76 1.46
N LYS A 26 -1.96 8.07 1.50
CA LYS A 26 -0.88 9.06 1.51
C LYS A 26 -0.58 9.41 2.96
N PHE A 27 0.68 9.28 3.34
CA PHE A 27 1.20 9.79 4.61
C PHE A 27 2.06 11.02 4.31
N GLU A 28 1.84 12.10 5.05
CA GLU A 28 2.67 13.31 5.00
C GLU A 28 3.29 13.51 6.37
N ILE A 29 4.62 13.65 6.40
CA ILE A 29 5.40 13.78 7.63
C ILE A 29 6.42 14.89 7.40
N TYR A 30 6.45 15.85 8.30
CA TYR A 30 7.52 16.85 8.37
C TYR A 30 8.64 16.29 9.25
N GLY A 31 9.85 16.29 8.73
CA GLY A 31 11.04 15.82 9.43
C GLY A 31 12.29 16.38 8.76
N GLU A 32 13.40 16.31 9.47
CA GLU A 32 14.69 16.77 8.97
C GLU A 32 15.29 15.76 7.97
N GLU A 33 15.07 14.46 8.20
CA GLU A 33 15.66 13.38 7.41
C GLU A 33 14.72 12.17 7.24
N MET A 34 14.77 11.50 6.08
CA MET A 34 14.08 10.24 5.78
C MET A 34 15.09 9.20 5.30
N ILE A 35 15.16 8.06 6.00
CA ILE A 35 16.01 6.93 5.63
C ILE A 35 15.14 5.71 5.29
N GLU A 36 15.40 5.10 4.13
CA GLU A 36 14.85 3.80 3.76
C GLU A 36 15.89 2.69 4.01
N LYS A 37 15.52 1.67 4.78
CA LYS A 37 16.36 0.50 5.09
C LYS A 37 15.52 -0.76 5.10
N GLU A 38 16.13 -1.85 4.64
CA GLU A 38 15.57 -3.19 4.77
C GLU A 38 15.74 -3.73 6.20
N VAL A 39 14.71 -4.39 6.71
CA VAL A 39 14.76 -5.07 8.00
C VAL A 39 15.58 -6.36 7.87
N LYS A 40 16.62 -6.52 8.69
CA LYS A 40 17.45 -7.73 8.69
C LYS A 40 17.01 -8.70 9.78
N GLN A 41 17.12 -10.01 9.53
CA GLN A 41 16.83 -11.02 10.54
C GLN A 41 17.82 -10.94 11.71
N SER A 42 17.30 -11.08 12.93
CA SER A 42 18.10 -11.31 14.12
C SER A 42 17.32 -12.11 15.16
N GLY A 43 17.72 -13.37 15.34
CA GLY A 43 16.98 -14.34 16.14
C GLY A 43 15.58 -14.59 15.58
N ASN A 44 14.57 -14.48 16.44
CA ASN A 44 13.16 -14.60 16.09
C ASN A 44 12.49 -13.26 15.69
N SER A 45 13.30 -12.23 15.41
CA SER A 45 12.82 -10.87 15.14
C SER A 45 13.58 -10.21 13.99
N GLY A 46 13.05 -9.11 13.46
CA GLY A 46 13.78 -8.24 12.54
C GLY A 46 14.42 -7.06 13.28
N ARG A 47 15.60 -6.61 12.84
CA ARG A 47 16.29 -5.41 13.35
C ARG A 47 16.50 -4.41 12.22
N ILE A 48 16.33 -3.13 12.55
CA ILE A 48 16.70 -1.99 11.72
C ILE A 48 17.81 -1.25 12.46
N TYR A 49 18.93 -1.00 11.78
CA TYR A 49 20.03 -0.23 12.35
C TYR A 49 19.87 1.23 11.94
N LEU A 50 19.67 2.08 12.94
CA LEU A 50 19.57 3.53 12.78
C LEU A 50 20.93 4.17 13.11
N PRO A 51 21.20 5.37 12.57
CA PRO A 51 22.41 6.10 12.92
C PRO A 51 22.54 6.33 14.45
N PRO A 52 23.75 6.22 15.04
CA PRO A 52 23.94 6.33 16.49
C PRO A 52 23.58 7.71 17.06
N GLU A 53 23.64 8.77 16.25
CA GLU A 53 23.22 10.12 16.65
C GLU A 53 21.69 10.26 16.87
N TRP A 54 20.90 9.26 16.45
CA TRP A 54 19.46 9.20 16.74
C TRP A 54 19.16 8.62 18.14
N ILE A 55 20.17 8.14 18.88
CA ILE A 55 19.99 7.68 20.25
C ILE A 55 19.40 8.82 21.11
N GLY A 56 18.28 8.54 21.77
CA GLY A 56 17.54 9.52 22.57
C GLY A 56 16.64 10.47 21.77
N LYS A 57 16.53 10.31 20.45
CA LYS A 57 15.58 11.06 19.61
C LYS A 57 14.25 10.31 19.47
N HIS A 58 13.18 11.05 19.18
CA HIS A 58 11.88 10.47 18.88
C HIS A 58 11.81 10.06 17.40
N VAL A 59 11.65 8.76 17.15
CA VAL A 59 11.59 8.19 15.79
C VAL A 59 10.22 7.55 15.51
N LYS A 60 9.75 7.62 14.26
CA LYS A 60 8.59 6.87 13.78
C LYS A 60 9.05 5.92 12.67
N ILE A 61 8.72 4.64 12.80
CA ILE A 61 9.00 3.62 11.78
C ILE A 61 7.68 3.27 11.11
N ILE A 62 7.64 3.35 9.79
CA ILE A 62 6.46 3.04 8.99
C ILE A 62 6.86 1.94 8.01
N ARG A 63 6.18 0.79 8.09
CA ARG A 63 6.29 -0.26 7.08
C ARG A 63 5.54 0.21 5.83
N ILE A 64 6.18 0.12 4.67
CA ILE A 64 5.68 0.69 3.41
C ILE A 64 5.16 -0.36 2.41
N ASP A 65 5.26 -1.65 2.74
CA ASP A 65 4.85 -2.80 1.92
C ASP A 65 3.70 -3.63 2.54
#